data_AF-F0EM78-F1
#
_entry.id   AF-F0EM78-F1
#
_cell.length_a   1.000
_cell.length_b   1.000
_cell.length_c   1.000
_cell.angle_alpha   90.00
_cell.angle_beta   90.00
_cell.angle_gamma   90.00
#
_symmetry.space_group_name_H-M   'P 1'
#
loop_
_entity.id
_entity.type
_entity.pdbx_description
1 polymer ?
#
loop_
_entity_poly.entity_id
_entity_poly.type
_entity_poly.pdbx_seq_one_letter_code
_entity_poly.pdbx_strand_id
1 'polypeptide(L)'
;MKTIHDYLDSLFLSVPITPETKKAKEDLLAIMEDHYLELIHQGKSEHEAIGAVISEFGSVDELLQELNVSKEEAPIDDWSDAITEDDAFDYWGTVRHFAFSLSIGIGFCIASLAALMLFVSIYAETFGIMVMFLFIAIGVGFIISSSLHFSGARKQLDDRPIKRDAKREAAQQLANYEKSFRIGLVLGIGACILSIAPVLLSELFYYSVEFGISLFFLTVAAGVFFIIYVSIIRTGFAKLATETYFIRDEDHPGDRATRHKYGESAGRVTFFRTVYWPVILVVYMLWSFMFHAWAYSWVIFVIGGVLEDYFIGHTKAKK
;
A
#
# COMPACT_ATOMS: atom_id res chain seq x y z
N MET A 1 -28.55 -34.57 -8.65
CA MET A 1 -29.00 -33.28 -8.06
C MET A 1 -27.95 -32.57 -7.19
N LYS A 2 -27.44 -33.20 -6.11
CA LYS A 2 -26.48 -32.55 -5.18
C LYS A 2 -25.25 -31.95 -5.87
N THR A 3 -24.74 -32.62 -6.90
CA THR A 3 -23.58 -32.17 -7.69
C THR A 3 -23.82 -30.86 -8.46
N ILE A 4 -25.06 -30.59 -8.91
CA ILE A 4 -25.40 -29.34 -9.61
C ILE A 4 -25.42 -28.18 -8.61
N HIS A 5 -25.97 -28.41 -7.41
CA HIS A 5 -25.93 -27.45 -6.31
C HIS A 5 -24.49 -27.15 -5.88
N ASP A 6 -23.67 -28.18 -5.67
CA ASP A 6 -22.27 -28.03 -5.27
C ASP A 6 -21.45 -27.27 -6.34
N TYR A 7 -21.72 -27.53 -7.63
CA TYR A 7 -21.11 -26.79 -8.73
C TYR A 7 -21.53 -25.33 -8.73
N LEU A 8 -22.84 -25.04 -8.69
CA LEU A 8 -23.35 -23.67 -8.66
C LEU A 8 -22.87 -22.90 -7.42
N ASP A 9 -22.79 -23.55 -6.27
CA ASP A 9 -22.20 -22.96 -5.06
C ASP A 9 -20.74 -22.57 -5.29
N SER A 10 -19.96 -23.43 -5.96
CA SER A 10 -18.58 -23.11 -6.32
C SER A 10 -18.48 -21.95 -7.32
N LEU A 11 -19.45 -21.78 -8.22
CA LEU A 11 -19.51 -20.68 -9.19
C LEU A 11 -19.72 -19.32 -8.51
N PHE A 12 -20.47 -19.28 -7.39
CA PHE A 12 -20.79 -18.05 -6.67
C PHE A 12 -19.84 -17.74 -5.50
N LEU A 13 -18.78 -18.53 -5.27
CA LEU A 13 -17.81 -18.31 -4.19
C LEU A 13 -17.06 -16.97 -4.30
N SER A 14 -16.82 -16.47 -5.51
CA SER A 14 -16.08 -15.23 -5.78
C SER A 14 -16.99 -14.02 -6.06
N VAL A 15 -18.32 -14.21 -6.03
CA VAL A 15 -19.32 -13.21 -6.40
C VAL A 15 -19.89 -12.56 -5.13
N PRO A 16 -19.97 -11.22 -5.04
CA PRO A 16 -20.60 -10.56 -3.91
C PRO A 16 -22.06 -11.02 -3.73
N ILE A 17 -22.44 -11.40 -2.51
CA ILE A 17 -23.82 -11.80 -2.19
C ILE A 17 -24.68 -10.54 -2.03
N THR A 18 -25.48 -10.23 -3.04
CA THR A 18 -26.47 -9.15 -3.07
C THR A 18 -27.87 -9.77 -3.31
N PRO A 19 -28.97 -9.04 -3.08
CA PRO A 19 -30.31 -9.52 -3.40
C PRO A 19 -30.44 -9.95 -4.87
N GLU A 20 -29.73 -9.26 -5.76
CA GLU A 20 -29.71 -9.53 -7.19
C GLU A 20 -28.89 -10.78 -7.53
N THR A 21 -27.70 -10.98 -6.93
CA THR A 21 -26.92 -12.20 -7.19
C THR A 21 -27.53 -13.44 -6.54
N LYS A 22 -28.25 -13.29 -5.42
CA LYS A 22 -29.05 -14.38 -4.85
C LYS A 22 -30.19 -14.78 -5.78
N LYS A 23 -30.91 -13.80 -6.34
CA LYS A 23 -31.98 -14.06 -7.30
C LYS A 23 -31.43 -14.69 -8.59
N ALA A 24 -30.32 -14.18 -9.12
CA ALA A 24 -29.66 -14.75 -10.29
C ALA A 24 -29.19 -16.19 -10.04
N LYS A 25 -28.70 -16.49 -8.83
CA LYS A 25 -28.35 -17.87 -8.44
C LYS A 25 -29.57 -18.79 -8.41
N GLU A 26 -30.69 -18.33 -7.85
CA GLU A 26 -31.94 -19.10 -7.84
C GLU A 26 -32.49 -19.32 -9.26
N ASP A 27 -32.43 -18.30 -10.11
CA ASP A 27 -32.88 -18.38 -11.51
C ASP A 27 -31.98 -19.35 -12.32
N LEU A 28 -30.66 -19.26 -12.18
CA LEU A 28 -29.72 -20.17 -12.85
C LEU A 28 -29.87 -21.61 -12.37
N LEU A 29 -30.10 -21.81 -11.07
CA LEU A 29 -30.33 -23.13 -10.51
C LEU A 29 -31.58 -23.79 -11.12
N ALA A 30 -32.67 -23.03 -11.26
CA ALA A 30 -33.90 -23.52 -11.88
C ALA A 30 -33.68 -23.94 -13.34
N ILE A 31 -32.94 -23.14 -14.12
CA ILE A 31 -32.65 -23.46 -15.53
C ILE A 31 -31.78 -24.72 -15.63
N MET A 32 -30.77 -24.86 -14.76
CA MET A 32 -29.90 -26.05 -14.73
C MET A 32 -30.68 -27.32 -14.31
N GLU A 33 -31.62 -27.21 -13.37
CA GLU A 33 -32.48 -28.31 -12.95
C GLU A 33 -33.46 -28.72 -14.07
N ASP A 34 -34.03 -27.75 -14.78
CA ASP A 34 -34.93 -28.02 -15.90
C ASP A 34 -34.21 -28.74 -17.06
N HIS A 35 -33.00 -28.28 -17.44
CA HIS A 35 -32.17 -28.95 -18.45
C HIS A 35 -31.74 -30.36 -18.00
N TYR A 36 -31.42 -30.54 -16.72
CA TYR A 36 -31.10 -31.85 -16.17
C TYR A 36 -32.29 -32.82 -16.31
N LEU A 37 -33.50 -32.37 -15.96
CA LEU A 37 -34.72 -33.18 -16.07
C LEU A 37 -35.05 -33.52 -17.53
N GLU A 38 -34.83 -32.60 -18.45
CA GLU A 38 -35.01 -32.84 -19.88
C GLU A 38 -34.08 -33.96 -20.39
N LEU A 39 -32.80 -33.93 -20.00
CA LEU A 39 -31.81 -34.93 -20.40
C LEU A 39 -32.11 -36.32 -19.80
N ILE A 40 -32.65 -36.36 -18.58
CA ILE A 40 -33.15 -37.61 -17.98
C ILE A 40 -34.35 -38.15 -18.76
N HIS A 41 -35.29 -37.27 -19.17
CA HIS A 41 -36.44 -37.66 -20.00
C HIS A 41 -36.04 -38.17 -21.39
N GLN A 42 -34.93 -37.67 -21.94
CA GLN A 42 -34.33 -38.17 -23.18
C GLN A 42 -33.61 -39.53 -23.02
N GLY A 43 -33.62 -40.11 -21.81
CA GLY A 43 -33.06 -41.43 -21.53
C GLY A 43 -31.56 -41.43 -21.22
N LYS A 44 -30.94 -40.27 -20.99
CA LYS A 44 -29.52 -40.21 -20.59
C LYS A 44 -29.33 -40.64 -19.14
N SER A 45 -28.14 -41.14 -18.84
CA SER A 45 -27.78 -41.48 -17.46
C SER A 45 -27.60 -40.20 -16.61
N GLU A 46 -27.85 -40.30 -15.30
CA GLU A 46 -27.69 -39.17 -14.37
C GLU A 46 -26.29 -38.52 -14.45
N HIS A 47 -25.25 -39.33 -14.63
CA HIS A 47 -23.87 -38.83 -14.72
C HIS A 47 -23.60 -38.09 -16.03
N GLU A 48 -24.20 -38.55 -17.13
CA GLU A 48 -24.08 -37.92 -18.45
C GLU A 48 -24.91 -36.62 -18.52
N ALA A 49 -26.10 -36.61 -17.92
CA ALA A 49 -26.93 -35.43 -17.82
C ALA A 49 -26.25 -34.32 -17.00
N ILE A 50 -25.67 -34.66 -15.84
CA ILE A 50 -24.92 -33.69 -15.02
C ILE A 50 -23.71 -33.14 -15.78
N GLY A 51 -22.93 -33.99 -16.44
CA GLY A 51 -21.77 -33.55 -17.22
C GLY A 51 -22.13 -32.63 -18.38
N ALA A 52 -23.25 -32.93 -19.07
CA ALA A 52 -23.75 -32.11 -20.17
C ALA A 52 -24.20 -30.72 -19.70
N VAL A 53 -24.99 -30.65 -18.61
CA VAL A 53 -25.43 -29.37 -18.03
C VAL A 53 -24.24 -28.52 -17.57
N ILE A 54 -23.25 -29.12 -16.91
CA ILE A 54 -22.06 -28.37 -16.48
C ILE A 54 -21.26 -27.83 -17.68
N SER A 55 -21.16 -28.59 -18.77
CA SER A 55 -20.42 -28.18 -19.97
C SER A 55 -21.11 -27.08 -20.77
N GLU A 56 -22.44 -27.01 -20.74
CA GLU A 56 -23.23 -26.06 -21.53
C GLU A 56 -23.25 -24.66 -20.91
N PHE A 57 -23.18 -24.57 -19.58
CA PHE A 57 -23.21 -23.30 -18.84
C PHE A 57 -21.85 -22.58 -18.75
N GLY A 58 -20.77 -23.17 -19.24
CA GLY A 58 -19.47 -22.49 -19.38
C GLY A 58 -18.80 -22.10 -18.05
N SER A 59 -17.83 -21.18 -18.12
CA SER A 59 -17.05 -20.73 -16.95
C SER A 59 -17.64 -19.46 -16.31
N VAL A 60 -17.44 -19.31 -15.00
CA VAL A 60 -17.90 -18.18 -14.17
C VAL A 60 -17.66 -16.81 -14.81
N ASP A 61 -16.53 -16.65 -15.48
CA ASP A 61 -16.09 -15.37 -16.04
C ASP A 61 -16.95 -14.90 -17.22
N GLU A 62 -17.53 -15.82 -18.01
CA GLU A 62 -18.43 -15.48 -19.13
C GLU A 62 -19.82 -15.07 -18.62
N LEU A 63 -20.39 -15.83 -17.67
CA LEU A 63 -21.71 -15.53 -17.10
C LEU A 63 -21.73 -14.22 -16.29
N LEU A 64 -20.65 -13.92 -15.55
CA LEU A 64 -20.53 -12.65 -14.82
C LEU A 64 -20.36 -11.44 -15.74
N GLN A 65 -19.76 -11.64 -16.91
CA GLN A 65 -19.60 -10.59 -17.92
C GLN A 65 -20.93 -10.24 -18.60
N GLU A 66 -21.81 -11.23 -18.78
CA GLU A 66 -23.13 -11.07 -19.37
C GLU A 66 -24.17 -10.50 -18.39
N LEU A 67 -24.04 -10.84 -17.10
CA LEU A 67 -24.86 -10.28 -16.01
C LEU A 67 -24.52 -8.82 -15.65
N ASN A 68 -23.51 -8.21 -16.28
CA ASN A 68 -23.08 -6.83 -16.01
C ASN A 68 -22.81 -6.55 -14.51
N VAL A 69 -22.55 -7.59 -13.72
CA VAL A 69 -22.13 -7.47 -12.31
C VAL A 69 -20.64 -7.13 -12.32
N SER A 70 -20.33 -5.95 -12.87
CA SER A 70 -19.11 -5.25 -12.49
C SER A 70 -19.20 -5.06 -11.00
N LYS A 71 -18.41 -5.82 -10.22
CA LYS A 71 -18.18 -5.68 -8.76
C LYS A 71 -18.80 -4.40 -8.24
N GLU A 72 -20.08 -4.47 -7.87
CA GLU A 72 -20.81 -3.26 -7.53
C GLU A 72 -20.36 -2.92 -6.12
N GLU A 73 -19.32 -2.10 -6.08
CA GLU A 73 -18.81 -1.42 -4.91
C GLU A 73 -20.04 -0.83 -4.19
N ALA A 74 -20.22 -1.21 -2.92
CA ALA A 74 -21.38 -0.83 -2.12
C ALA A 74 -21.76 0.64 -2.39
N PRO A 75 -23.04 0.95 -2.66
CA PRO A 75 -23.45 2.27 -3.10
C PRO A 75 -22.90 3.31 -2.13
N ILE A 76 -22.04 4.18 -2.67
CA ILE A 76 -21.53 5.33 -1.93
C ILE A 76 -22.72 6.26 -1.77
N ASP A 77 -23.30 6.23 -0.57
CA ASP A 77 -24.53 6.93 -0.20
C ASP A 77 -24.36 8.47 -0.31
N ASP A 78 -23.11 8.95 -0.29
CA ASP A 78 -22.77 10.36 -0.25
C ASP A 78 -21.52 10.69 -1.08
N TRP A 79 -21.73 11.23 -2.28
CA TRP A 79 -20.68 11.77 -3.15
C TRP A 79 -20.44 13.27 -2.93
N SER A 80 -21.16 13.93 -2.01
CA SER A 80 -21.06 15.37 -1.82
C SER A 80 -19.67 15.83 -1.35
N ASP A 81 -18.95 14.93 -0.66
CA ASP A 81 -17.58 15.14 -0.15
C ASP A 81 -16.53 14.30 -0.90
N ALA A 82 -16.83 13.86 -2.12
CA ALA A 82 -15.89 13.08 -2.92
C ALA A 82 -14.69 13.93 -3.36
N ILE A 83 -13.51 13.30 -3.42
CA ILE A 83 -12.29 13.92 -3.95
C ILE A 83 -12.49 14.17 -5.44
N THR A 84 -12.47 15.45 -5.79
CA THR A 84 -12.57 15.94 -7.17
C THR A 84 -11.21 15.88 -7.86
N GLU A 85 -11.21 16.17 -9.17
CA GLU A 85 -9.98 16.30 -9.95
C GLU A 85 -9.09 17.43 -9.40
N ASP A 86 -9.70 18.57 -9.03
CA ASP A 86 -8.99 19.72 -8.45
C ASP A 86 -8.30 19.34 -7.12
N ASP A 87 -9.03 18.64 -6.23
CA ASP A 87 -8.47 18.15 -4.96
C ASP A 87 -7.28 17.19 -5.19
N ALA A 88 -7.35 16.37 -6.24
CA ALA A 88 -6.28 15.45 -6.62
C ALA A 88 -5.03 16.19 -7.10
N PHE A 89 -5.20 17.25 -7.91
CA PHE A 89 -4.08 18.11 -8.35
C PHE A 89 -3.41 18.84 -7.18
N ASP A 90 -4.19 19.38 -6.25
CA ASP A 90 -3.67 20.02 -5.03
C ASP A 90 -2.92 19.02 -4.15
N TYR A 91 -3.45 17.81 -4.01
CA TYR A 91 -2.78 16.72 -3.31
C TYR A 91 -1.44 16.37 -3.99
N TRP A 92 -1.38 16.22 -5.31
CA TRP A 92 -0.14 15.90 -6.02
C TRP A 92 0.89 17.03 -5.97
N GLY A 93 0.44 18.29 -5.97
CA GLY A 93 1.30 19.44 -5.70
C GLY A 93 1.94 19.34 -4.32
N THR A 94 1.14 19.01 -3.31
CA THR A 94 1.60 18.81 -1.93
C THR A 94 2.55 17.61 -1.81
N VAL A 95 2.26 16.49 -2.49
CA VAL A 95 3.15 15.31 -2.58
C VAL A 95 4.49 15.70 -3.19
N ARG A 96 4.52 16.51 -4.24
CA ARG A 96 5.76 16.92 -4.92
C ARG A 96 6.63 17.80 -4.03
N HIS A 97 6.02 18.78 -3.37
CA HIS A 97 6.73 19.62 -2.40
C HIS A 97 7.26 18.78 -1.24
N PHE A 98 6.44 17.85 -0.72
CA PHE A 98 6.84 16.93 0.32
C PHE A 98 8.02 16.06 -0.10
N ALA A 99 7.95 15.45 -1.29
CA ALA A 99 8.99 14.60 -1.86
C ALA A 99 10.31 15.37 -2.02
N PHE A 100 10.26 16.61 -2.53
CA PHE A 100 11.45 17.45 -2.69
C PHE A 100 12.09 17.80 -1.34
N SER A 101 11.30 18.31 -0.39
CA SER A 101 11.78 18.73 0.93
C SER A 101 12.27 17.54 1.79
N LEU A 102 11.65 16.37 1.68
CA LEU A 102 12.12 15.15 2.33
C LEU A 102 13.44 14.66 1.72
N SER A 103 13.53 14.62 0.39
CA SER A 103 14.73 14.17 -0.31
C SER A 103 15.91 15.10 -0.06
N ILE A 104 15.70 16.42 -0.07
CA ILE A 104 16.77 17.39 0.23
C ILE A 104 17.19 17.31 1.71
N GLY A 105 16.25 17.11 2.63
CA GLY A 105 16.55 16.97 4.05
C GLY A 105 17.41 15.73 4.34
N ILE A 106 17.08 14.58 3.74
CA ILE A 106 17.90 13.37 3.80
C ILE A 106 19.26 13.60 3.11
N GLY A 107 19.26 14.32 1.98
CA GLY A 107 20.49 14.74 1.30
C GLY A 107 21.41 15.57 2.20
N PHE A 108 20.88 16.52 2.99
CA PHE A 108 21.64 17.30 3.97
C PHE A 108 22.21 16.43 5.10
N CYS A 109 21.44 15.45 5.59
CA CYS A 109 21.93 14.50 6.59
C CYS A 109 23.12 13.69 6.05
N ILE A 110 23.08 13.22 4.80
CA ILE A 110 24.20 12.50 4.18
C ILE A 110 25.37 13.46 3.87
N ALA A 111 25.07 14.65 3.34
CA ALA A 111 26.06 15.68 3.05
C ALA A 111 26.75 16.23 4.31
N SER A 112 26.17 16.04 5.50
CA SER A 112 26.84 16.37 6.77
C SER A 112 28.12 15.55 6.97
N LEU A 113 28.10 14.27 6.58
CA LEU A 113 29.28 13.40 6.60
C LEU A 113 30.28 13.79 5.53
N ALA A 114 29.80 14.20 4.35
CA ALA A 114 30.66 14.75 3.31
C ALA A 114 31.40 16.00 3.80
N ALA A 115 30.66 16.94 4.40
CA ALA A 115 31.22 18.17 4.95
C ALA A 115 32.28 17.87 6.02
N LEU A 116 32.00 16.95 6.95
CA LEU A 116 32.98 16.52 7.94
C LEU A 116 34.27 16.03 7.27
N MET A 117 34.17 15.10 6.31
CA MET A 117 35.32 14.51 5.62
C MET A 117 36.10 15.55 4.80
N LEU A 118 35.41 16.52 4.21
CA LEU A 118 36.04 17.64 3.51
C LEU A 118 36.88 18.50 4.46
N PHE A 119 36.39 18.80 5.67
CA PHE A 119 37.14 19.55 6.67
C PHE A 119 38.29 18.74 7.29
N VAL A 120 38.13 17.42 7.43
CA VAL A 120 39.23 16.53 7.84
C VAL A 120 40.36 16.58 6.80
N SER A 121 40.04 16.60 5.49
CA SER A 121 41.03 16.69 4.41
C SER A 121 41.92 17.93 4.45
N ILE A 122 41.49 19.01 5.13
CA ILE A 122 42.25 20.26 5.29
C ILE A 122 42.73 20.48 6.73
N TYR A 123 42.75 19.42 7.56
CA TYR A 123 43.18 19.44 8.96
C TYR A 123 42.37 20.39 9.86
N ALA A 124 41.08 20.59 9.56
CA ALA A 124 40.16 21.49 10.27
C ALA A 124 38.99 20.74 10.93
N GLU A 125 39.26 19.58 11.54
CA GLU A 125 38.28 18.62 12.06
C GLU A 125 37.24 19.24 13.03
N THR A 126 37.69 20.12 13.94
CA THR A 126 36.81 20.77 14.91
C THR A 126 35.76 21.63 14.22
N PHE A 127 36.14 22.34 13.16
CA PHE A 127 35.20 23.12 12.36
C PHE A 127 34.28 22.21 11.53
N GLY A 128 34.81 21.09 11.02
CA GLY A 128 34.04 20.05 10.34
C GLY A 128 32.90 19.50 11.18
N ILE A 129 33.15 19.22 12.46
CA ILE A 129 32.12 18.76 13.40
C ILE A 129 31.01 19.81 13.56
N MET A 130 31.38 21.10 13.69
CA MET A 130 30.40 22.18 13.80
C MET A 130 29.51 22.28 12.56
N VAL A 131 30.10 22.21 11.36
CA VAL A 131 29.37 22.25 10.09
C VAL A 131 28.49 21.01 9.90
N MET A 132 28.97 19.83 10.32
CA MET A 132 28.18 18.60 10.30
C MET A 132 26.87 18.75 11.10
N PHE A 133 26.95 19.22 12.35
CA PHE A 133 25.75 19.44 13.17
C PHE A 133 24.82 20.51 12.58
N LEU A 134 25.37 21.55 11.95
CA LEU A 134 24.56 22.54 11.24
C LEU A 134 23.78 21.90 10.08
N PHE A 135 24.42 21.06 9.26
CA PHE A 135 23.79 20.37 8.15
C PHE A 135 22.72 19.39 8.63
N ILE A 136 22.98 18.66 9.72
CA ILE A 136 22.00 17.77 10.35
C ILE A 136 20.78 18.58 10.82
N ALA A 137 21.01 19.70 11.53
CA ALA A 137 19.92 20.54 12.03
C ALA A 137 19.05 21.09 10.89
N ILE A 138 19.68 21.54 9.79
CA ILE A 138 18.97 21.99 8.58
C ILE A 138 18.19 20.83 7.95
N GLY A 139 18.83 19.68 7.76
CA GLY A 139 18.22 18.50 7.15
C GLY A 139 17.00 18.01 7.92
N VAL A 140 17.13 17.84 9.23
CA VAL A 140 16.03 17.46 10.13
C VAL A 140 14.93 18.52 10.13
N GLY A 141 15.28 19.81 10.12
CA GLY A 141 14.31 20.91 10.03
C GLY A 141 13.43 20.83 8.78
N PHE A 142 14.04 20.58 7.60
CA PHE A 142 13.30 20.36 6.35
C PHE A 142 12.38 19.14 6.43
N ILE A 143 12.87 18.02 6.98
CA ILE A 143 12.10 16.77 7.10
C ILE A 143 10.87 16.98 7.98
N ILE A 144 11.05 17.56 9.18
CA ILE A 144 9.96 17.74 10.15
C ILE A 144 8.92 18.72 9.62
N SER A 145 9.35 19.87 9.13
CA SER A 145 8.44 20.90 8.59
C SER A 145 7.57 20.35 7.45
N SER A 146 8.22 19.67 6.51
CA SER A 146 7.57 19.03 5.36
C SER A 146 6.60 17.92 5.78
N SER A 147 7.01 17.08 6.73
CA SER A 147 6.20 15.97 7.24
C SER A 147 4.92 16.46 7.94
N LEU A 148 5.02 17.50 8.76
CA LEU A 148 3.87 18.08 9.45
C LEU A 148 2.87 18.69 8.45
N HIS A 149 3.36 19.43 7.45
CA HIS A 149 2.49 20.00 6.42
C HIS A 149 1.80 18.91 5.59
N PHE A 150 2.54 17.89 5.16
CA PHE A 150 2.00 16.76 4.39
C PHE A 150 0.96 15.95 5.19
N SER A 151 1.21 15.71 6.47
CA SER A 151 0.25 15.05 7.38
C SER A 151 -1.06 15.85 7.50
N GLY A 152 -0.97 17.19 7.59
CA GLY A 152 -2.12 18.08 7.62
C GLY A 152 -2.98 17.98 6.36
N ALA A 153 -2.36 18.05 5.18
CA ALA A 153 -3.06 17.89 3.90
C ALA A 153 -3.71 16.49 3.77
N ARG A 154 -2.98 15.43 4.18
CA ARG A 154 -3.50 14.06 4.16
C ARG A 154 -4.70 13.88 5.10
N LYS A 155 -4.76 14.61 6.21
CA LYS A 155 -5.88 14.57 7.16
C LYS A 155 -7.17 15.16 6.58
N GLN A 156 -7.08 16.17 5.71
CA GLN A 156 -8.26 16.78 5.07
C GLN A 156 -8.91 15.87 4.02
N LEU A 157 -8.13 14.92 3.48
CA LEU A 157 -8.58 13.96 2.48
C LEU A 157 -9.02 12.62 3.08
N ASP A 158 -8.85 12.43 4.39
CA ASP A 158 -9.07 11.16 5.06
C ASP A 158 -10.54 10.71 4.96
N ASP A 159 -10.76 9.43 4.66
CA ASP A 159 -12.08 8.78 4.58
C ASP A 159 -13.01 9.31 3.48
N ARG A 160 -12.49 10.14 2.56
CA ARG A 160 -13.24 10.68 1.42
C ARG A 160 -13.21 9.71 0.22
N PRO A 161 -14.35 9.48 -0.46
CA PRO A 161 -14.41 8.64 -1.66
C PRO A 161 -13.75 9.36 -2.85
N ILE A 162 -13.12 8.61 -3.75
CA ILE A 162 -12.44 9.17 -4.92
C ILE A 162 -13.37 9.10 -6.14
N LYS A 163 -13.60 10.24 -6.81
CA LYS A 163 -14.46 10.30 -8.00
C LYS A 163 -13.82 9.55 -9.18
N ARG A 164 -14.65 8.97 -10.06
CA ARG A 164 -14.18 8.21 -11.24
C ARG A 164 -13.27 9.04 -12.17
N ASP A 165 -13.56 10.33 -12.32
CA ASP A 165 -12.76 11.26 -13.13
C ASP A 165 -11.35 11.41 -12.55
N ALA A 166 -11.25 11.71 -11.24
CA ALA A 166 -9.97 11.81 -10.52
C ALA A 166 -9.17 10.51 -10.56
N LYS A 167 -9.83 9.34 -10.46
CA LYS A 167 -9.19 8.02 -10.57
C LYS A 167 -8.61 7.77 -11.96
N ARG A 168 -9.33 8.15 -13.01
CA ARG A 168 -8.87 8.05 -14.41
C ARG A 168 -7.64 8.93 -14.65
N GLU A 169 -7.70 10.19 -14.20
CA GLU A 169 -6.57 11.11 -14.28
C GLU A 169 -5.37 10.60 -13.48
N ALA A 170 -5.58 10.08 -12.27
CA ALA A 170 -4.52 9.46 -11.46
C ALA A 170 -3.83 8.29 -12.19
N ALA A 171 -4.61 7.42 -12.84
CA ALA A 171 -4.08 6.31 -13.62
C ALA A 171 -3.28 6.79 -14.85
N GLN A 172 -3.74 7.85 -15.52
CA GLN A 172 -3.03 8.47 -16.64
C GLN A 172 -1.71 9.13 -16.19
N GLN A 173 -1.73 9.88 -15.09
CA GLN A 173 -0.52 10.47 -14.49
C GLN A 173 0.48 9.39 -14.06
N LEU A 174 0.01 8.29 -13.46
CA LEU A 174 0.85 7.17 -13.07
C LEU A 174 1.55 6.53 -14.28
N ALA A 175 0.81 6.27 -15.36
CA ALA A 175 1.36 5.70 -16.60
C ALA A 175 2.38 6.64 -17.24
N ASN A 176 2.08 7.95 -17.31
CA ASN A 176 3.00 8.95 -17.84
C ASN A 176 4.27 9.10 -16.98
N TYR A 177 4.12 8.98 -15.65
CA TYR A 177 5.24 9.09 -14.72
C TYR A 177 6.11 7.84 -14.67
N GLU A 178 5.64 6.68 -15.12
CA GLU A 178 6.38 5.42 -15.06
C GLU A 178 7.75 5.49 -15.75
N LYS A 179 7.83 6.20 -16.89
CA LYS A 179 9.11 6.43 -17.59
C LYS A 179 10.07 7.26 -16.74
N SER A 180 9.59 8.36 -16.17
CA SER A 180 10.40 9.24 -15.30
C SER A 180 10.82 8.51 -14.02
N PHE A 181 9.94 7.69 -13.44
CA PHE A 181 10.24 6.84 -12.30
C PHE A 181 11.37 5.85 -12.61
N ARG A 182 11.27 5.10 -13.73
CA ARG A 182 12.31 4.14 -14.13
C ARG A 182 13.66 4.82 -14.34
N ILE A 183 13.69 5.95 -15.07
CA ILE A 183 14.94 6.68 -15.36
C ILE A 183 15.55 7.21 -14.05
N GLY A 184 14.76 7.86 -13.20
CA GLY A 184 15.25 8.40 -11.93
C GLY A 184 15.75 7.31 -10.97
N LEU A 185 15.06 6.16 -10.92
CA LEU A 185 15.48 5.03 -10.11
C LEU A 185 16.81 4.43 -10.60
N VAL A 186 16.97 4.25 -11.92
CA VAL A 186 18.23 3.75 -12.51
C VAL A 186 19.38 4.73 -12.28
N LEU A 187 19.15 6.03 -12.48
CA LEU A 187 20.16 7.06 -12.19
C LEU A 187 20.53 7.09 -10.71
N GLY A 188 19.56 6.96 -9.81
CA GLY A 188 19.78 6.97 -8.37
C GLY A 188 20.58 5.76 -7.90
N ILE A 189 20.16 4.54 -8.28
CA ILE A 189 20.87 3.30 -7.96
C ILE A 189 22.25 3.30 -8.61
N GLY A 190 22.36 3.74 -9.87
CA GLY A 190 23.62 3.87 -10.58
C GLY A 190 24.61 4.81 -9.89
N ALA A 191 24.13 5.97 -9.41
CA ALA A 191 24.94 6.91 -8.64
C ALA A 191 25.41 6.31 -7.30
N CYS A 192 24.56 5.57 -6.59
CA CYS A 192 24.95 4.87 -5.37
C CYS A 192 26.02 3.81 -5.61
N ILE A 193 25.91 3.02 -6.69
CA ILE A 193 26.92 2.00 -7.04
C ILE A 193 28.23 2.67 -7.48
N LEU A 194 28.15 3.73 -8.29
CA LEU A 194 29.30 4.46 -8.80
C LEU A 194 29.96 5.37 -7.75
N SER A 195 29.35 5.54 -6.57
CA SER A 195 29.84 6.43 -5.51
C SER A 195 31.26 6.10 -5.03
N ILE A 196 31.71 4.84 -5.18
CA ILE A 196 33.07 4.41 -4.84
C ILE A 196 34.13 5.00 -5.79
N ALA A 197 33.76 5.35 -7.03
CA ALA A 197 34.69 5.84 -8.04
C ALA A 197 35.43 7.12 -7.61
N PRO A 198 34.78 8.16 -7.04
CA PRO A 198 35.46 9.31 -6.46
C PRO A 198 36.59 8.98 -5.46
N VAL A 199 36.43 7.93 -4.65
CA VAL A 199 37.47 7.50 -3.70
C VAL A 199 38.68 6.95 -4.45
N LEU A 200 38.45 6.03 -5.39
CA LEU A 200 39.52 5.44 -6.20
C LEU A 200 40.23 6.49 -7.09
N LEU A 201 39.46 7.43 -7.65
CA LEU A 201 40.01 8.53 -8.45
C LEU A 201 40.85 9.47 -7.59
N SER A 202 40.43 9.75 -6.35
CA SER A 202 41.22 10.61 -5.45
C SER A 202 42.62 10.05 -5.20
N GLU A 203 42.73 8.74 -5.00
CA GLU A 203 44.00 8.04 -4.83
C GLU A 203 44.84 8.06 -6.13
N LEU A 204 44.22 7.83 -7.28
CA LEU A 204 44.90 7.85 -8.59
C LEU A 204 45.48 9.23 -8.95
N PHE A 205 44.79 10.31 -8.59
CA PHE A 205 45.20 11.69 -8.87
C PHE A 205 46.06 12.31 -7.75
N TYR A 206 46.50 11.53 -6.76
CA TYR A 206 47.29 11.99 -5.61
C TYR A 206 46.60 13.07 -4.75
N TYR A 207 45.28 13.05 -4.67
CA TYR A 207 44.51 13.84 -3.69
C TYR A 207 44.38 13.10 -2.35
N SER A 208 44.02 13.81 -1.28
CA SER A 208 43.73 13.22 0.03
C SER A 208 42.56 12.25 -0.06
N VAL A 209 42.67 11.09 0.60
CA VAL A 209 41.62 10.05 0.62
C VAL A 209 40.33 10.59 1.23
N GLU A 210 40.43 11.47 2.23
CA GLU A 210 39.30 12.11 2.90
C GLU A 210 38.48 12.98 1.93
N PHE A 211 39.13 13.63 0.96
CA PHE A 211 38.44 14.36 -0.10
C PHE A 211 37.64 13.42 -1.01
N GLY A 212 38.21 12.26 -1.35
CA GLY A 212 37.51 11.19 -2.07
C GLY A 212 36.28 10.68 -1.31
N ILE A 213 36.41 10.47 0.01
CA ILE A 213 35.30 10.05 0.87
C ILE A 213 34.21 11.13 0.96
N SER A 214 34.58 12.41 0.98
CA SER A 214 33.61 13.50 0.90
C SER A 214 32.77 13.43 -0.39
N LEU A 215 33.43 13.26 -1.55
CA LEU A 215 32.75 13.12 -2.84
C LEU A 215 31.91 11.83 -2.94
N PHE A 216 32.34 10.74 -2.30
CA PHE A 216 31.54 9.53 -2.14
C PHE A 216 30.19 9.86 -1.49
N PHE A 217 30.20 10.53 -0.34
CA PHE A 217 28.96 10.88 0.36
C PHE A 217 28.07 11.85 -0.43
N LEU A 218 28.66 12.82 -1.16
CA LEU A 218 27.87 13.71 -2.04
C LEU A 218 27.21 12.96 -3.20
N THR A 219 27.91 11.98 -3.78
CA THR A 219 27.37 11.16 -4.87
C THR A 219 26.25 10.25 -4.36
N VAL A 220 26.43 9.66 -3.16
CA VAL A 220 25.38 8.90 -2.47
C VAL A 220 24.17 9.80 -2.16
N ALA A 221 24.39 11.03 -1.66
CA ALA A 221 23.32 11.97 -1.36
C ALA A 221 22.48 12.29 -2.61
N ALA A 222 23.13 12.50 -3.76
CA ALA A 222 22.45 12.70 -5.04
C ALA A 222 21.67 11.45 -5.48
N GLY A 223 22.27 10.26 -5.33
CA GLY A 223 21.61 8.99 -5.66
C GLY A 223 20.35 8.75 -4.82
N VAL A 224 20.48 8.90 -3.50
CA VAL A 224 19.37 8.77 -2.54
C VAL A 224 18.29 9.82 -2.81
N PHE A 225 18.66 11.06 -3.12
CA PHE A 225 17.70 12.11 -3.49
C PHE A 225 16.82 11.67 -4.66
N PHE A 226 17.41 11.16 -5.75
CA PHE A 226 16.63 10.70 -6.90
C PHE A 226 15.71 9.54 -6.54
N ILE A 227 16.21 8.53 -5.82
CA ILE A 227 15.42 7.36 -5.42
C ILE A 227 14.19 7.77 -4.61
N ILE A 228 14.39 8.59 -3.58
CA ILE A 228 13.32 9.01 -2.68
C ILE A 228 12.31 9.89 -3.42
N TYR A 229 12.79 10.89 -4.17
CA TYR A 229 11.95 11.83 -4.89
C TYR A 229 11.01 11.13 -5.87
N VAL A 230 11.54 10.25 -6.73
CA VAL A 230 10.70 9.57 -7.72
C VAL A 230 9.77 8.53 -7.10
N SER A 231 10.20 7.88 -6.01
CA SER A 231 9.39 6.87 -5.33
C SER A 231 8.17 7.48 -4.67
N ILE A 232 8.33 8.61 -3.97
CA ILE A 232 7.21 9.27 -3.27
C ILE A 232 6.17 9.77 -4.28
N ILE A 233 6.59 10.37 -5.39
CA ILE A 233 5.67 10.88 -6.41
C ILE A 233 4.87 9.73 -7.03
N ARG A 234 5.54 8.62 -7.38
CA ARG A 234 4.86 7.42 -7.90
C ARG A 234 3.84 6.88 -6.89
N THR A 235 4.21 6.77 -5.61
CA THR A 235 3.29 6.30 -4.56
C THR A 235 2.09 7.25 -4.40
N GLY A 236 2.30 8.57 -4.51
CA GLY A 236 1.23 9.56 -4.48
C GLY A 236 0.20 9.38 -5.60
N PHE A 237 0.65 9.13 -6.84
CA PHE A 237 -0.24 8.83 -7.96
C PHE A 237 -0.93 7.47 -7.79
N ALA A 238 -0.17 6.43 -7.44
CA ALA A 238 -0.70 5.07 -7.27
C ALA A 238 -1.81 5.00 -6.20
N LYS A 239 -1.68 5.82 -5.15
CA LYS A 239 -2.66 5.87 -4.06
C LYS A 239 -4.04 6.34 -4.54
N LEU A 240 -4.13 7.37 -5.38
CA LEU A 240 -5.41 7.83 -5.94
C LEU A 240 -5.90 6.97 -7.11
N ALA A 241 -4.99 6.28 -7.81
CA ALA A 241 -5.35 5.42 -8.94
C ALA A 241 -5.94 4.07 -8.50
N THR A 242 -5.50 3.53 -7.36
CA THR A 242 -5.85 2.17 -6.92
C THR A 242 -7.03 2.17 -5.95
N GLU A 243 -6.96 3.01 -4.91
CA GLU A 243 -7.92 3.01 -3.82
C GLU A 243 -9.28 3.63 -4.22
N THR A 244 -10.35 3.17 -3.60
CA THR A 244 -11.71 3.76 -3.71
C THR A 244 -11.92 4.86 -2.68
N TYR A 245 -11.31 4.73 -1.51
CA TYR A 245 -11.32 5.72 -0.44
C TYR A 245 -9.90 6.15 -0.11
N PHE A 246 -9.71 7.43 0.17
CA PHE A 246 -8.40 7.89 0.59
C PHE A 246 -8.14 7.55 2.05
N ILE A 247 -7.26 6.56 2.28
CA ILE A 247 -6.89 6.09 3.61
C ILE A 247 -5.63 6.81 4.09
N ARG A 248 -5.72 7.61 5.16
CA ARG A 248 -4.52 8.24 5.74
C ARG A 248 -3.61 7.26 6.46
N ASP A 249 -4.18 6.35 7.21
CA ASP A 249 -3.45 5.37 7.98
C ASP A 249 -3.99 3.98 7.64
N GLU A 250 -3.15 3.13 7.07
CA GLU A 250 -3.55 1.75 6.75
C GLU A 250 -3.80 0.95 8.03
N ASP A 251 -3.20 1.38 9.15
CA ASP A 251 -3.40 0.77 10.46
C ASP A 251 -4.66 1.28 11.17
N HIS A 252 -5.14 2.46 10.80
CA HIS A 252 -6.38 3.00 11.33
C HIS A 252 -7.21 3.60 10.20
N PRO A 253 -7.75 2.75 9.30
CA PRO A 253 -8.60 3.23 8.22
C PRO A 253 -9.85 3.90 8.80
N GLY A 254 -10.31 4.97 8.15
CA GLY A 254 -11.51 5.71 8.56
C GLY A 254 -12.77 4.83 8.57
N ASP A 255 -13.85 5.31 9.18
CA ASP A 255 -15.07 4.53 9.37
C ASP A 255 -15.71 4.13 8.04
N ARG A 256 -15.70 5.01 7.02
CA ARG A 256 -16.25 4.72 5.68
C ARG A 256 -15.35 3.73 4.93
N ALA A 257 -14.04 3.90 4.95
CA ALA A 257 -13.07 3.00 4.34
C ALA A 257 -13.09 1.60 4.99
N THR A 258 -13.24 1.54 6.31
CA THR A 258 -13.37 0.27 7.06
C THR A 258 -14.69 -0.41 6.74
N ARG A 259 -15.79 0.35 6.64
CA ARG A 259 -17.10 -0.17 6.21
C ARG A 259 -17.06 -0.69 4.78
N HIS A 260 -16.31 -0.07 3.89
CA HIS A 260 -16.10 -0.58 2.54
C HIS A 260 -15.29 -1.90 2.54
N LYS A 261 -14.20 -1.97 3.33
CA LYS A 261 -13.30 -3.14 3.37
C LYS A 261 -13.88 -4.34 4.13
N TYR A 262 -14.69 -4.11 5.17
CA TYR A 262 -15.17 -5.15 6.09
C TYR A 262 -16.71 -5.25 6.17
N GLY A 263 -17.46 -4.39 5.48
CA GLY A 263 -18.92 -4.40 5.46
C GLY A 263 -19.53 -4.21 6.85
N GLU A 264 -20.57 -4.99 7.17
CA GLU A 264 -21.22 -5.02 8.49
C GLU A 264 -20.30 -5.45 9.64
N SER A 265 -19.17 -6.10 9.33
CA SER A 265 -18.19 -6.50 10.34
C SER A 265 -17.21 -5.39 10.71
N ALA A 266 -17.27 -4.23 10.04
CA ALA A 266 -16.36 -3.11 10.27
C ALA A 266 -16.28 -2.70 11.74
N GLY A 267 -17.42 -2.49 12.40
CA GLY A 267 -17.45 -2.12 13.82
C GLY A 267 -16.79 -3.17 14.74
N ARG A 268 -16.91 -4.47 14.41
CA ARG A 268 -16.27 -5.54 15.19
C ARG A 268 -14.76 -5.59 14.96
N VAL A 269 -14.31 -5.36 13.72
CA VAL A 269 -12.88 -5.34 13.38
C VAL A 269 -12.19 -4.14 14.03
N THR A 270 -12.80 -2.95 13.96
CA THR A 270 -12.26 -1.74 14.61
C THR A 270 -12.21 -1.92 16.13
N PHE A 271 -13.28 -2.46 16.73
CA PHE A 271 -13.31 -2.77 18.16
C PHE A 271 -12.24 -3.80 18.55
N PHE A 272 -12.13 -4.90 17.81
CA PHE A 272 -11.11 -5.92 18.04
C PHE A 272 -9.71 -5.31 18.00
N ARG A 273 -9.39 -4.55 16.95
CA ARG A 273 -8.07 -3.92 16.79
C ARG A 273 -7.74 -2.94 17.90
N THR A 274 -8.74 -2.17 18.35
CA THR A 274 -8.59 -1.19 19.45
C THR A 274 -8.32 -1.86 20.80
N VAL A 275 -8.95 -3.02 21.06
CA VAL A 275 -8.83 -3.74 22.34
C VAL A 275 -7.64 -4.71 22.35
N TYR A 276 -7.31 -5.30 21.21
CA TYR A 276 -6.31 -6.36 21.08
C TYR A 276 -4.91 -5.92 21.53
N TRP A 277 -4.40 -4.79 21.02
CA TRP A 277 -3.06 -4.31 21.34
C TRP A 277 -2.87 -3.93 22.82
N PRO A 278 -3.78 -3.18 23.46
CA PRO A 278 -3.74 -2.96 24.90
C PRO A 278 -3.73 -4.26 25.71
N VAL A 279 -4.52 -5.27 25.31
CA VAL A 279 -4.55 -6.58 25.98
C VAL A 279 -3.20 -7.30 25.83
N ILE A 280 -2.61 -7.31 24.63
CA ILE A 280 -1.27 -7.89 24.42
C ILE A 280 -0.21 -7.18 25.27
N LEU A 281 -0.28 -5.85 25.38
CA LEU A 281 0.63 -5.09 26.22
C LEU A 281 0.49 -5.45 27.71
N VAL A 282 -0.75 -5.66 28.19
CA VAL A 282 -1.01 -6.13 29.56
C VAL A 282 -0.47 -7.55 29.77
N VAL A 283 -0.69 -8.46 28.82
CA VAL A 283 -0.15 -9.83 28.87
C VAL A 283 1.38 -9.82 28.89
N TYR A 284 2.01 -9.01 28.04
CA TYR A 284 3.45 -8.80 28.02
C TYR A 284 3.96 -8.27 29.37
N MET A 285 3.30 -7.27 29.94
CA MET A 285 3.66 -6.69 31.25
C MET A 285 3.55 -7.74 32.36
N LEU A 286 2.42 -8.43 32.49
CA LEU A 286 2.21 -9.47 33.50
C LEU A 286 3.23 -10.59 33.38
N TRP A 287 3.48 -11.07 32.17
CA TRP A 287 4.47 -12.13 31.93
C TRP A 287 5.89 -11.67 32.26
N SER A 288 6.27 -10.46 31.82
CA SER A 288 7.61 -9.91 32.06
C SER A 288 7.88 -9.70 33.55
N PHE A 289 6.88 -9.24 34.32
CA PHE A 289 6.99 -9.08 35.78
C PHE A 289 7.02 -10.42 36.52
N MET A 290 6.16 -11.38 36.15
CA MET A 290 6.10 -12.69 36.83
C MET A 290 7.39 -13.49 36.65
N PHE A 291 7.97 -13.49 35.44
CA PHE A 291 9.11 -14.34 35.10
C PHE A 291 10.46 -13.60 35.06
N HIS A 292 10.47 -12.27 35.27
CA HIS A 292 11.65 -11.41 35.15
C HIS A 292 12.36 -11.57 33.77
N ALA A 293 11.63 -12.01 32.75
CA ALA A 293 12.15 -12.48 31.47
C ALA A 293 12.07 -11.41 30.37
N TRP A 294 12.43 -10.17 30.71
CA TRP A 294 12.38 -9.01 29.79
C TRP A 294 13.17 -9.22 28.49
N ALA A 295 14.23 -10.03 28.53
CA ALA A 295 15.04 -10.34 27.36
C ALA A 295 14.31 -11.18 26.28
N TYR A 296 13.28 -11.94 26.65
CA TYR A 296 12.58 -12.87 25.76
C TYR A 296 11.10 -12.55 25.59
N SER A 297 10.50 -11.81 26.52
CA SER A 297 9.07 -11.52 26.52
C SER A 297 8.62 -10.69 25.32
N TRP A 298 9.51 -10.00 24.63
CA TRP A 298 9.20 -9.28 23.38
C TRP A 298 8.68 -10.20 22.27
N VAL A 299 8.96 -11.51 22.31
CA VAL A 299 8.43 -12.51 21.38
C VAL A 299 6.89 -12.53 21.40
N ILE A 300 6.26 -12.14 22.51
CA ILE A 300 4.81 -12.00 22.63
C ILE A 300 4.25 -11.01 21.60
N PHE A 301 4.97 -9.93 21.27
CA PHE A 301 4.52 -8.98 20.25
C PHE A 301 4.57 -9.57 18.84
N VAL A 302 5.58 -10.39 18.54
CA VAL A 302 5.69 -11.09 17.24
C VAL A 302 4.55 -12.10 17.08
N ILE A 303 4.31 -12.92 18.09
CA ILE A 303 3.17 -13.86 18.10
C ILE A 303 1.85 -13.09 18.02
N GLY A 304 1.76 -11.95 18.72
CA GLY A 304 0.62 -11.05 18.69
C GLY A 304 0.29 -10.55 17.30
N GLY A 305 1.27 -10.07 16.53
CA GLY A 305 1.03 -9.64 15.15
C GLY A 305 0.50 -10.77 14.26
N VAL A 306 1.09 -11.97 14.34
CA VAL A 306 0.65 -13.13 13.54
C VAL A 306 -0.78 -13.55 13.90
N LEU A 307 -1.13 -13.53 15.19
CA LEU A 307 -2.49 -13.87 15.65
C LEU A 307 -3.52 -12.82 15.20
N GLU A 308 -3.18 -11.53 15.20
CA GLU A 308 -4.06 -10.46 14.71
C GLU A 308 -4.45 -10.72 13.25
N ASP A 309 -3.46 -10.96 12.39
CA ASP A 309 -3.69 -11.26 10.97
C ASP A 309 -4.53 -12.53 10.77
N TYR A 310 -4.28 -13.57 11.56
CA TYR A 310 -5.08 -14.81 11.52
C TYR A 310 -6.55 -14.56 11.89
N PHE A 311 -6.82 -13.84 12.98
CA PHE A 311 -8.18 -13.56 13.43
C PHE A 311 -8.93 -12.63 12.47
N ILE A 312 -8.27 -11.56 11.98
CA ILE A 312 -8.86 -10.65 11.00
C ILE A 312 -9.12 -11.40 9.68
N GLY A 313 -8.19 -12.24 9.24
CA GLY A 313 -8.36 -13.11 8.07
C GLY A 313 -9.58 -14.03 8.20
N HIS A 314 -9.82 -14.60 9.37
CA HIS A 314 -10.98 -15.46 9.60
C HIS A 314 -12.32 -14.70 9.66
N THR A 315 -12.31 -13.43 10.09
CA THR A 315 -13.51 -12.58 10.01
C THR A 315 -13.90 -12.22 8.57
N LYS A 316 -12.94 -12.23 7.63
CA LYS A 316 -13.23 -12.12 6.19
C LYS A 316 -13.83 -13.41 5.62
N ALA A 317 -13.40 -14.57 6.11
CA ALA A 317 -13.83 -15.88 5.61
C ALA A 317 -15.18 -16.36 6.16
N LYS A 318 -15.77 -15.66 7.14
CA LYS A 318 -17.04 -16.03 7.77
C LYS A 318 -18.27 -15.38 7.11
N LYS A 319 -18.14 -14.91 5.87
CA LYS A 319 -19.25 -14.48 5.02
C LYS A 319 -19.41 -15.48 3.89
#